data_AF-A0A183L185-F1
#
_entry.id   AF-A0A183L185-F1
#
_cell.length_a   1.000
_cell.length_b   1.000
_cell.length_c   1.000
_cell.angle_alpha   90.00
_cell.angle_beta   90.00
_cell.angle_gamma   90.00
#
_symmetry.space_group_name_H-M   'P 1'
#
loop_
_entity.id
_entity.type
_entity.pdbx_description
1 polymer ?
#
loop_
_entity_poly.entity_id
_entity_poly.type
_entity_poly.pdbx_seq_one_letter_code
_entity_poly.pdbx_strand_id
1 'polypeptide(L)'
;MKDPVDAQHLDQQANVRKNRSCTGLIATLSIIVEQSTEFISSLYINFIDYEKAYDRVDWETLRRRLRHYGVPEKIFNITWNYYDGLNC
;
A
#
# COMPACT_ATOMS: atom_id res chain seq x y z
N MET A 1 20.17 0.54 0.71
CA MET A 1 19.67 -0.84 0.88
C MET A 1 18.14 -0.74 0.96
N LYS A 2 17.39 -1.36 0.04
CA LYS A 2 15.92 -1.43 0.17
C LYS A 2 15.62 -2.35 1.35
N ASP A 3 14.69 -1.94 2.21
CA ASP A 3 14.15 -2.82 3.26
C ASP A 3 13.55 -4.07 2.59
N PRO A 4 13.66 -5.28 3.18
CA PRO A 4 13.10 -6.51 2.61
C PRO A 4 11.61 -6.38 2.26
N VAL A 5 10.85 -5.56 2.98
CA VAL A 5 9.45 -5.25 2.65
C VAL A 5 9.36 -4.43 1.37
N ASP A 6 10.19 -3.38 1.27
CA ASP A 6 10.23 -2.48 0.10
C ASP A 6 10.71 -3.16 -1.18
N ALA A 7 11.53 -4.20 -1.08
CA ALA A 7 11.98 -4.98 -2.23
C ALA A 7 10.84 -5.80 -2.85
N GLN A 8 9.81 -6.14 -2.08
CA GLN A 8 8.68 -6.96 -2.54
C GLN A 8 7.48 -6.11 -3.00
N HIS A 9 7.47 -4.79 -2.75
CA HIS A 9 6.41 -3.89 -3.19
C HIS A 9 6.46 -3.60 -4.70
N LEU A 10 5.29 -3.52 -5.32
CA LEU A 10 5.12 -3.10 -6.71
C LEU A 10 5.62 -1.67 -6.92
N ASP A 11 6.22 -1.41 -8.09
CA ASP A 11 6.72 -0.08 -8.43
C ASP A 11 5.61 0.95 -8.62
N GLN A 12 4.38 0.52 -8.91
CA GLN A 12 3.20 1.38 -8.98
C GLN A 12 2.70 1.83 -7.59
N GLN A 13 3.09 1.16 -6.51
CA GLN A 13 2.66 1.56 -5.16
C GLN A 13 3.47 2.78 -4.72
N ALA A 14 2.81 3.94 -4.62
CA ALA A 14 3.48 5.19 -4.23
C ALA A 14 3.24 5.60 -2.77
N ASN A 15 2.19 5.10 -2.13
CA ASN A 15 1.85 5.53 -0.77
C ASN A 15 2.79 4.88 0.27
N VAL A 16 3.20 5.65 1.28
CA VAL A 16 4.07 5.20 2.40
C VAL A 16 5.39 4.55 1.93
N ARG A 17 5.98 5.08 0.84
CA ARG A 17 7.33 4.67 0.37
C ARG A 17 8.26 5.86 0.31
N LYS A 18 9.51 5.65 0.71
CA LYS A 18 10.55 6.68 0.63
C LYS A 18 10.73 7.10 -0.83
N ASN A 19 10.79 8.42 -1.06
CA ASN A 19 10.97 9.02 -2.39
C ASN A 19 9.84 8.75 -3.40
N ARG A 20 8.64 8.37 -2.94
CA ARG A 20 7.44 8.29 -3.78
C ARG A 20 6.39 9.26 -3.23
N SER A 21 5.66 9.94 -4.13
CA SER A 21 4.62 10.89 -3.78
C SER A 21 3.39 10.72 -4.69
N CYS A 22 2.26 11.27 -4.25
CA CYS A 22 1.01 11.27 -5.02
C CYS A 22 1.17 11.95 -6.39
N THR A 23 2.04 12.95 -6.51
CA THR A 23 2.30 13.68 -7.76
C THR A 23 2.70 12.74 -8.91
N GLY A 24 3.52 11.73 -8.63
CA GLY A 24 3.92 10.75 -9.65
C GLY A 24 2.76 9.88 -10.12
N LEU A 25 1.85 9.50 -9.21
CA LEU A 25 0.65 8.73 -9.57
C LEU A 25 -0.32 9.56 -10.40
N ILE A 26 -0.54 10.82 -10.03
CA ILE A 26 -1.40 11.74 -10.78
C ILE A 26 -0.84 11.94 -12.19
N ALA A 27 0.46 12.22 -12.31
CA ALA A 27 1.11 12.37 -13.62
C ALA A 27 0.99 11.10 -14.46
N THR A 28 1.17 9.92 -13.86
CA THR A 28 1.00 8.62 -14.55
C THR A 28 -0.44 8.43 -15.04
N LEU A 29 -1.43 8.75 -14.21
CA LEU A 29 -2.84 8.67 -14.60
C LEU A 29 -3.17 9.64 -15.73
N SER A 30 -2.65 10.87 -15.67
CA SER A 30 -2.79 11.87 -16.74
C SER A 30 -2.23 11.36 -18.06
N ILE A 31 -1.05 10.73 -18.06
CA ILE A 31 -0.44 10.15 -19.27
C ILE A 31 -1.31 9.02 -19.84
N ILE A 32 -1.84 8.12 -18.99
CA ILE A 32 -2.71 7.02 -19.44
C ILE A 32 -3.98 7.57 -20.12
N VAL A 33 -4.59 8.61 -19.53
CA VAL A 33 -5.77 9.27 -20.11
C VAL A 33 -5.41 9.92 -21.46
N GLU A 34 -4.32 10.68 -21.51
CA GLU A 34 -3.87 11.36 -22.72
C GLU A 34 -3.59 10.38 -23.86
N GLN A 35 -2.82 9.32 -23.61
CA GLN A 35 -2.55 8.27 -24.60
C GLN A 35 -3.84 7.60 -25.07
N SER A 36 -4.78 7.32 -24.16
CA SER A 36 -6.03 6.69 -24.56
C SER A 36 -6.85 7.57 -25.50
N THR A 37 -6.80 8.90 -25.32
CA THR A 37 -7.42 9.86 -26.24
C THR A 37 -6.68 9.96 -27.57
N GLU A 38 -5.35 9.94 -27.56
CA GLU A 38 -4.51 10.00 -28.77
C GLU A 38 -4.73 8.79 -29.67
N PHE A 39 -4.83 7.59 -29.07
CA PHE A 39 -5.02 6.34 -29.81
C PHE A 39 -6.48 5.93 -30.00
N ILE A 40 -7.45 6.76 -29.58
CA ILE A 40 -8.89 6.47 -29.69
C ILE A 40 -9.24 5.10 -29.07
N SER A 41 -8.57 4.76 -27.97
CA SER A 41 -8.81 3.52 -27.25
C SER A 41 -9.82 3.74 -26.13
N SER A 42 -10.73 2.78 -25.92
CA SER A 42 -11.64 2.81 -24.77
C SER A 42 -10.86 2.70 -23.47
N LEU A 43 -11.08 3.64 -22.54
CA LEU A 43 -10.48 3.63 -21.20
C LEU A 43 -11.56 3.60 -20.12
N TYR A 44 -11.40 2.71 -19.15
CA TYR A 44 -12.24 2.65 -17.94
C TYR A 44 -11.36 2.81 -16.70
N ILE A 45 -11.76 3.70 -15.80
CA ILE A 45 -11.03 3.97 -14.54
C ILE A 45 -11.95 3.65 -13.38
N ASN A 46 -11.46 2.86 -12.43
CA ASN A 46 -12.17 2.54 -11.20
C ASN A 46 -11.42 3.12 -9.99
N PHE A 47 -12.14 3.84 -9.13
CA PHE A 47 -11.62 4.35 -7.87
C PHE A 47 -12.13 3.46 -6.74
N ILE A 48 -11.22 2.73 -6.11
CA ILE A 48 -11.52 1.83 -5.00
C ILE A 48 -10.93 2.43 -3.72
N ASP A 49 -11.77 2.62 -2.72
CA ASP A 49 -11.35 3.04 -1.38
C ASP A 49 -11.87 2.05 -0.33
N TYR A 50 -11.09 1.87 0.74
CA TYR A 50 -11.44 0.97 1.83
C TYR A 50 -11.92 1.78 3.03
N GLU A 51 -13.19 1.60 3.41
CA GLU A 51 -13.73 2.20 4.62
C GLU A 51 -12.94 1.73 5.85
N LYS A 52 -12.33 2.67 6.58
CA LYS A 52 -11.54 2.41 7.79
C LYS A 52 -10.46 1.33 7.58
N ALA A 53 -9.67 1.51 6.51
CA ALA A 53 -8.67 0.55 6.06
C ALA A 53 -7.73 -0.01 7.15
N TYR A 54 -7.37 0.81 8.16
CA TYR A 54 -6.49 0.39 9.26
C TYR A 54 -7.24 -0.28 10.42
N ASP A 55 -8.49 0.13 10.70
CA ASP A 55 -9.27 -0.41 11.82
C ASP A 55 -9.86 -1.79 11.50
N ARG A 56 -10.08 -2.09 10.21
CA ARG A 56 -10.71 -3.32 9.74
C ARG A 56 -9.71 -4.40 9.30
N VAL A 57 -8.42 -4.20 9.56
CA VAL A 57 -7.40 -5.21 9.22
C VAL A 57 -7.52 -6.40 10.15
N ASP A 58 -7.63 -7.61 9.59
CA ASP A 58 -7.52 -8.85 10.35
C ASP A 58 -6.07 -9.07 10.83
N TRP A 59 -5.89 -9.15 12.15
CA TRP A 59 -4.58 -9.18 12.79
C TRP A 59 -3.83 -10.49 12.56
N GLU A 60 -4.52 -11.62 12.43
CA GLU A 60 -3.89 -12.89 12.10
C GLU A 60 -3.33 -12.86 10.67
N THR A 61 -4.12 -12.33 9.75
CA THR A 61 -3.70 -12.10 8.36
C THR A 61 -2.51 -11.14 8.31
N LEU A 62 -2.53 -10.04 9.07
CA LEU A 62 -1.40 -9.11 9.14
C LEU A 62 -0.13 -9.78 9.66
N ARG A 63 -0.20 -10.55 10.75
CA ARG A 63 0.95 -11.30 11.30
C ARG A 63 1.54 -12.27 10.28
N ARG A 64 0.67 -13.00 9.55
CA ARG A 64 1.10 -13.93 8.51
C ARG A 64 1.79 -13.21 7.34
N ARG A 65 1.25 -12.07 6.91
CA ARG A 65 1.84 -11.24 5.84
C ARG A 65 3.20 -10.68 6.25
N LEU A 66 3.31 -10.10 7.45
CA LEU A 66 4.58 -9.54 7.94
C LEU A 66 5.68 -10.61 8.05
N ARG A 67 5.34 -11.82 8.52
CA ARG A 67 6.28 -12.96 8.52
C ARG A 67 6.74 -13.34 7.11
N HIS A 68 5.83 -13.33 6.13
CA HIS A 68 6.19 -13.59 4.73
C HIS A 68 7.16 -12.55 4.16
N TYR A 69 7.01 -11.28 4.53
CA TYR A 69 7.94 -10.21 4.16
C TYR A 69 9.27 -10.22 4.95
N GLY A 70 9.46 -11.18 5.87
CA GLY A 70 10.68 -11.29 6.68
C GLY A 70 10.74 -10.31 7.85
N VAL A 71 9.62 -9.68 8.22
CA VAL A 71 9.57 -8.79 9.39
C VAL A 71 9.65 -9.64 10.66
N PRO A 72 10.58 -9.34 11.60
CA PRO A 72 10.72 -10.09 12.84
C PRO A 72 9.46 -10.04 13.70
N GLU A 73 9.10 -11.18 14.30
CA GLU A 73 7.91 -11.32 15.15
C GLU A 73 7.90 -10.35 16.35
N LYS A 74 9.07 -9.97 16.85
CA LYS A 74 9.22 -8.94 17.89
C LYS A 74 8.56 -7.61 17.50
N ILE A 75 8.66 -7.20 16.24
CA ILE A 75 8.03 -5.96 15.74
C ILE A 75 6.52 -6.09 15.79
N PHE A 76 5.97 -7.21 15.30
CA PHE A 76 4.53 -7.49 15.38
C PHE A 76 4.02 -7.45 16.82
N ASN A 77 4.74 -8.08 17.77
CA ASN A 77 4.34 -8.10 19.17
C ASN A 77 4.34 -6.70 19.80
N ILE A 78 5.31 -5.84 19.45
CA ILE A 78 5.33 -4.44 19.91
C ILE A 78 4.13 -3.68 19.36
N THR A 79 3.84 -3.81 18.07
CA THR A 79 2.67 -3.19 17.45
C THR A 79 1.37 -3.70 18.09
N TRP A 80 1.22 -5.01 18.24
CA TRP A 80 0.05 -5.63 18.85
C TRP A 80 -0.18 -5.11 20.28
N ASN A 81 0.86 -5.12 21.13
CA ASN A 81 0.73 -4.63 22.51
C ASN A 81 0.38 -3.14 22.58
N TYR A 82 0.85 -2.33 21.62
CA TYR A 82 0.46 -0.94 21.51
C TYR A 82 -1.03 -0.80 21.18
N TYR A 83 -1.56 -1.59 20.24
CA TYR A 83 -2.97 -1.56 19.88
C TYR A 83 -3.89 -2.16 20.96
N ASP A 84 -3.51 -3.27 21.60
CA ASP A 84 -4.28 -3.90 22.68
C ASP A 84 -4.28 -3.05 23.97
N GLY A 85 -3.19 -2.32 24.22
CA GLY A 85 -3.11 -1.34 25.31
C GLY A 85 -3.93 -0.07 25.08
N LEU A 86 -4.48 0.13 23.88
CA LEU A 86 -5.34 1.27 23.49
C LEU A 86 -6.84 0.95 23.56
N ASN A 87 -7.22 -0.15 24.22
CA ASN A 87 -8.62 -0.46 24.51
C ASN A 87 -9.25 0.68 25.36
N CYS A 88 -10.00 1.58 24.71
CA CYS A 88 -10.92 2.54 25.34
C CYS A 88 -12.26 1.86 25.68
#